data_AF-A0A1G9YM18-F1
#
_entry.id   AF-A0A1G9YM18-F1
#
_cell.length_a   1.000
_cell.length_b   1.000
_cell.length_c   1.000
_cell.angle_alpha   90.00
_cell.angle_beta   90.00
_cell.angle_gamma   90.00
#
_symmetry.space_group_name_H-M   'P 1'
#
loop_
_entity.id
_entity.type
_entity.pdbx_description
1 polymer ?
#
loop_
_entity_poly.entity_id
_entity_poly.type
_entity_poly.pdbx_seq_one_letter_code
_entity_poly.pdbx_strand_id
1 'polypeptide(L)'
;MAHRPALLVVLLFHLLVAGSHGAIHGLVPVPLPDWASVLVLTTTFFGPLADVVLDGRDHQLGRVLFTASMAGAFALGVLLHFVVESPDYVHAVPSTGWAVPFQVTAVAVAVTSAAGTVVGLRLGQVR
;
A
#
# COMPACT_ATOMS: atom_id res chain seq x y z
N MET A 1 23.48 -4.21 5.23
CA MET A 1 23.34 -2.73 5.12
C MET A 1 23.11 -2.21 3.70
N ALA A 2 23.71 -2.76 2.63
CA ALA A 2 23.68 -2.18 1.28
C ALA A 2 22.29 -2.05 0.60
N HIS A 3 21.25 -2.71 1.10
CA HIS A 3 19.92 -2.76 0.45
C HIS A 3 18.84 -1.91 1.14
N ARG A 4 19.14 -1.35 2.32
CA ARG A 4 18.21 -0.50 3.07
C ARG A 4 17.77 0.77 2.31
N PRO A 5 18.63 1.43 1.51
CA PRO A 5 18.20 2.57 0.70
C PRO A 5 17.09 2.22 -0.28
N ALA A 6 17.12 1.02 -0.88
CA ALA A 6 16.08 0.59 -1.83
C ALA A 6 14.72 0.40 -1.15
N LEU A 7 14.69 -0.25 0.03
CA LEU A 7 13.47 -0.40 0.83
C LEU A 7 12.91 0.96 1.25
N LEU A 8 13.78 1.88 1.67
CA LEU A 8 13.37 3.24 2.06
C LEU A 8 12.79 4.03 0.90
N VAL A 9 13.42 4.02 -0.29
CA VAL A 9 12.91 4.72 -1.47
C VAL A 9 11.52 4.20 -1.85
N VAL A 10 11.37 2.88 -1.88
CA VAL A 10 10.09 2.23 -2.18
C VAL A 10 9.03 2.59 -1.13
N LEU A 11 9.38 2.48 0.16
CA LEU A 11 8.49 2.81 1.26
C LEU A 11 8.02 4.25 1.17
N LEU A 12 8.93 5.21 1.02
CA LEU A 12 8.60 6.64 0.98
C LEU A 12 7.70 6.97 -0.21
N PHE A 13 8.00 6.39 -1.38
CA PHE A 13 7.16 6.58 -2.56
C PHE A 13 5.77 5.94 -2.39
N HIS A 14 5.70 4.73 -1.82
CA HIS A 14 4.44 4.09 -1.49
C HIS A 14 3.60 4.91 -0.50
N LEU A 15 4.21 5.39 0.60
CA LEU A 15 3.52 6.20 1.61
C LEU A 15 3.02 7.54 1.04
N LEU A 16 3.79 8.17 0.16
CA LEU A 16 3.36 9.40 -0.52
C LEU A 16 2.10 9.15 -1.37
N VAL A 17 2.12 8.08 -2.17
CA VAL A 17 1.00 7.72 -3.05
C VAL A 17 -0.21 7.27 -2.24
N ALA A 18 -0.01 6.38 -1.26
CA ALA A 18 -1.07 5.89 -0.37
C ALA A 18 -1.67 6.99 0.49
N GLY A 19 -0.86 7.92 1.00
CA GLY A 19 -1.35 9.09 1.74
C GLY A 19 -2.19 10.01 0.86
N SER A 20 -1.75 10.24 -0.39
CA SER A 20 -2.51 11.03 -1.37
C SER A 20 -3.85 10.38 -1.70
N HIS A 21 -3.85 9.05 -1.88
CA HIS A 21 -5.06 8.27 -2.11
C HIS A 21 -6.01 8.31 -0.90
N GLY A 22 -5.48 8.06 0.30
CA GLY A 22 -6.20 8.12 1.57
C GLY A 22 -6.88 9.47 1.81
N ALA A 23 -6.22 10.57 1.45
CA ALA A 23 -6.82 11.90 1.51
C ALA A 23 -8.05 12.03 0.60
N ILE A 24 -8.04 11.39 -0.57
CA ILE A 24 -9.17 11.40 -1.52
C ILE A 24 -10.38 10.62 -0.97
N HIS A 25 -10.19 9.57 -0.16
CA HIS A 25 -11.32 8.92 0.53
C HIS A 25 -12.10 9.89 1.43
N GLY A 26 -11.46 10.95 1.94
CA GLY A 26 -12.13 12.02 2.69
C GLY A 26 -12.92 13.00 1.82
N LEU A 27 -12.79 12.91 0.49
CA LEU A 27 -13.38 13.82 -0.49
C LEU A 27 -14.41 13.14 -1.40
N VAL A 28 -14.50 11.81 -1.36
CA VAL A 28 -15.46 11.01 -2.12
C VAL A 28 -16.31 10.14 -1.17
N PRO A 29 -17.58 9.84 -1.51
CA PRO A 29 -18.48 9.11 -0.63
C PRO A 29 -18.23 7.59 -0.69
N VAL A 30 -17.04 7.15 -0.27
CA VAL A 30 -16.58 5.75 -0.30
C VAL A 30 -16.33 5.21 1.11
N PRO A 31 -17.38 5.06 1.94
CA PRO A 31 -17.20 4.66 3.33
C PRO A 31 -16.64 3.23 3.42
N LEU A 32 -15.62 3.06 4.26
CA LEU A 32 -15.13 1.76 4.69
C LEU A 32 -15.62 1.49 6.13
N PRO A 33 -16.02 0.26 6.46
CA PRO A 33 -16.30 -0.10 7.84
C PRO A 33 -15.01 -0.01 8.69
N ASP A 34 -15.13 0.34 9.97
CA ASP A 34 -13.99 0.63 10.85
C ASP A 34 -12.92 -0.46 10.86
N TRP A 35 -13.33 -1.74 10.84
CA TRP A 35 -12.40 -2.87 10.82
C TRP A 35 -11.56 -2.93 9.53
N ALA A 36 -12.15 -2.55 8.38
CA ALA A 36 -11.45 -2.51 7.10
C ALA A 36 -10.49 -1.31 7.07
N SER A 37 -10.91 -0.17 7.63
CA SER A 37 -10.05 1.01 7.79
C SER A 37 -8.82 0.70 8.65
N VAL A 38 -8.99 -0.01 9.77
CA VAL A 38 -7.86 -0.46 10.61
C VAL A 38 -6.95 -1.38 9.82
N LEU A 39 -7.51 -2.35 9.09
CA LEU A 39 -6.72 -3.28 8.28
C LEU A 39 -5.88 -2.53 7.25
N VAL A 40 -6.49 -1.63 6.46
CA VAL A 40 -5.81 -0.81 5.45
C VAL A 40 -4.73 0.08 6.09
N LEU A 41 -5.02 0.75 7.20
CA LEU A 41 -4.05 1.59 7.89
C LEU A 41 -2.84 0.78 8.37
N THR A 42 -3.08 -0.40 8.93
CA THR A 42 -2.01 -1.28 9.40
C THR A 42 -1.20 -1.84 8.24
N THR A 43 -1.82 -2.39 7.20
CA THR A 43 -1.08 -3.07 6.11
C THR A 43 -0.39 -2.10 5.16
N THR A 44 -0.96 -0.91 4.94
CA THR A 44 -0.49 0.05 3.93
C THR A 44 0.46 1.09 4.52
N PHE A 45 0.28 1.48 5.79
CA PHE A 45 1.09 2.53 6.41
C PHE A 45 1.99 1.99 7.53
N PHE A 46 1.40 1.49 8.61
CA PHE A 46 2.16 1.20 9.84
C PHE A 46 3.05 -0.03 9.73
N GLY A 47 2.59 -1.09 9.07
CA GLY A 47 3.33 -2.33 8.83
C GLY A 47 4.63 -2.04 8.09
N PRO A 48 4.59 -1.54 6.84
CA PRO A 48 5.80 -1.25 6.06
C PRO A 48 6.81 -0.34 6.78
N LEU A 49 6.32 0.64 7.56
CA LEU A 49 7.16 1.50 8.42
C LEU A 49 7.88 0.70 9.51
N ALA A 50 7.15 -0.11 10.26
CA ALA A 50 7.71 -0.96 11.31
C ALA A 50 8.72 -1.97 10.72
N ASP A 51 8.42 -2.51 9.55
CA ASP A 51 9.24 -3.51 8.88
C ASP A 51 10.60 -2.96 8.45
N VAL A 52 10.66 -1.73 7.93
CA VAL A 52 11.93 -1.07 7.58
C VAL A 52 12.73 -0.67 8.82
N VAL A 53 12.07 -0.36 9.95
CA VAL A 53 12.76 -0.17 11.23
C VAL A 53 13.37 -1.49 11.70
N LEU A 54 12.60 -2.59 11.63
CA LEU A 54 13.03 -3.93 11.99
C LEU A 54 14.16 -4.46 11.11
N ASP A 55 14.18 -4.16 9.80
CA ASP A 55 15.31 -4.50 8.91
C ASP A 55 16.63 -3.92 9.44
N GLY A 56 16.60 -2.83 10.22
CA GLY A 56 17.80 -2.30 10.86
C GLY A 56 18.36 -3.12 12.01
N ARG A 57 17.56 -4.02 12.60
CA ARG A 57 17.93 -4.87 13.73
C ARG A 57 18.08 -6.33 13.31
N ASP A 58 17.12 -6.81 12.53
CA ASP A 58 17.10 -8.14 11.94
C ASP A 58 16.70 -8.01 10.46
N HIS A 59 17.72 -8.08 9.59
CA HIS A 59 17.55 -7.93 8.15
C HIS A 59 16.61 -8.98 7.56
N GLN A 60 16.65 -10.22 8.05
CA GLN A 60 15.84 -11.28 7.48
C GLN A 60 14.38 -11.08 7.85
N LEU A 61 14.10 -10.86 9.14
CA LEU A 61 12.75 -10.64 9.63
C LEU A 61 12.14 -9.38 9.01
N GLY A 62 12.87 -8.26 8.99
CA GLY A 62 12.38 -7.01 8.41
C GLY A 62 12.02 -7.12 6.93
N ARG A 63 12.83 -7.81 6.12
CA ARG A 63 12.54 -8.02 4.69
C ARG A 63 11.34 -8.93 4.47
N VAL A 64 11.18 -9.99 5.26
CA VAL A 64 10.03 -10.90 5.19
C VAL A 64 8.75 -10.15 5.54
N LEU A 65 8.74 -9.40 6.64
CA LEU A 65 7.58 -8.63 7.06
C LEU A 65 7.26 -7.52 6.06
N PHE A 66 8.25 -6.79 5.57
CA PHE A 66 8.05 -5.76 4.53
C PHE A 66 7.40 -6.35 3.28
N THR A 67 7.87 -7.53 2.84
CA THR A 67 7.28 -8.24 1.71
C THR A 67 5.82 -8.59 1.98
N ALA A 68 5.53 -9.13 3.17
CA ALA A 68 4.17 -9.50 3.56
C ALA A 68 3.23 -8.30 3.64
N SER A 69 3.69 -7.18 4.21
CA SER A 69 2.92 -5.93 4.29
C SER A 69 2.63 -5.36 2.91
N MET A 70 3.63 -5.27 2.04
CA MET A 70 3.46 -4.77 0.67
C MET A 70 2.56 -5.69 -0.17
N ALA A 71 2.67 -7.01 0.00
CA ALA A 71 1.80 -7.97 -0.66
C ALA A 71 0.35 -7.89 -0.14
N GLY A 72 0.18 -7.70 1.17
CA GLY A 72 -1.11 -7.49 1.81
C GLY A 72 -1.78 -6.21 1.32
N ALA A 73 -1.04 -5.10 1.29
CA ALA A 73 -1.51 -3.82 0.75
C ALA A 73 -1.90 -3.94 -0.74
N PHE A 74 -1.12 -4.68 -1.54
CA PHE A 74 -1.46 -4.97 -2.93
C PHE A 74 -2.76 -5.77 -3.04
N ALA A 75 -2.86 -6.89 -2.34
CA ALA A 75 -4.03 -7.76 -2.39
C ALA A 75 -5.29 -7.04 -1.93
N LEU A 76 -5.25 -6.34 -0.80
CA LEU A 76 -6.37 -5.56 -0.28
C LEU A 76 -6.74 -4.41 -1.21
N GLY A 77 -5.75 -3.63 -1.66
CA GLY A 77 -5.98 -2.52 -2.58
C GLY A 77 -6.58 -2.98 -3.90
N VAL A 78 -6.11 -4.09 -4.47
CA VAL A 78 -6.68 -4.67 -5.70
C VAL A 78 -8.10 -5.16 -5.46
N LEU A 79 -8.31 -5.89 -4.36
CA LEU A 79 -9.60 -6.48 -4.03
C LEU A 79 -10.69 -5.41 -3.87
N LEU A 80 -10.41 -4.37 -3.07
CA LEU A 80 -11.39 -3.32 -2.75
C LEU A 80 -11.66 -2.40 -3.94
N HIS A 81 -10.62 -1.96 -4.64
CA HIS A 81 -10.77 -0.96 -5.69
C HIS A 81 -11.17 -1.53 -7.05
N PHE A 82 -10.80 -2.78 -7.36
CA PHE A 82 -10.89 -3.30 -8.73
C PHE A 82 -11.63 -4.63 -8.88
N VAL A 83 -11.97 -5.32 -7.79
CA VAL A 83 -12.58 -6.67 -7.87
C VAL A 83 -13.95 -6.72 -7.23
N VAL A 84 -14.08 -6.25 -5.99
CA VAL A 84 -15.33 -6.32 -5.23
C VAL A 84 -16.17 -5.08 -5.54
N GLU A 85 -17.36 -5.29 -6.11
CA GLU A 85 -18.35 -4.24 -6.25
C GLU A 85 -18.76 -3.73 -4.85
N SER A 86 -18.36 -2.50 -4.56
CA SER A 86 -18.58 -1.82 -3.30
C SER A 86 -18.51 -0.30 -3.54
N PRO A 87 -18.84 0.55 -2.56
CA PRO A 87 -18.61 1.99 -2.69
C PRO A 87 -17.14 2.34 -3.00
N ASP A 88 -16.19 1.50 -2.57
CA ASP A 88 -14.75 1.71 -2.78
C ASP A 88 -14.26 1.24 -4.17
N TYR A 89 -15.16 0.67 -4.98
CA TYR A 89 -14.86 0.26 -6.34
C TYR A 89 -14.63 1.50 -7.23
N VAL A 90 -13.58 1.50 -8.03
CA VAL A 90 -13.15 2.67 -8.81
C VAL A 90 -14.20 3.24 -9.77
N HIS A 91 -15.12 2.40 -10.25
CA HIS A 91 -16.22 2.83 -11.13
C HIS A 91 -17.53 3.12 -10.38
N ALA A 92 -17.60 2.87 -9.06
CA ALA A 92 -18.71 3.27 -8.21
C ALA A 92 -18.62 4.76 -7.82
N VAL A 93 -17.43 5.36 -7.89
CA VAL A 93 -17.22 6.79 -7.59
C VAL A 93 -17.90 7.65 -8.66
N PRO A 94 -18.79 8.60 -8.28
CA PRO A 94 -19.48 9.46 -9.24
C PRO A 94 -18.51 10.22 -10.14
N SER A 95 -18.76 10.25 -11.45
CA SER A 95 -17.84 10.74 -12.49
C SER A 95 -17.50 12.24 -12.45
N THR A 96 -17.91 12.97 -11.43
CA THR A 96 -17.68 14.40 -11.24
C THR A 96 -16.69 14.65 -10.11
N GLY A 97 -15.75 15.58 -10.30
CA GLY A 97 -14.80 15.98 -9.25
C GLY A 97 -13.64 14.98 -9.09
N TRP A 98 -13.60 14.28 -7.96
CA TRP A 98 -12.44 13.50 -7.51
C TRP A 98 -12.34 12.07 -8.07
N ALA A 99 -13.23 11.64 -8.97
CA ALA A 99 -13.22 10.29 -9.54
C ALA A 99 -11.92 9.93 -10.27
N VAL A 100 -11.44 10.81 -11.18
CA VAL A 100 -10.20 10.54 -11.91
C VAL A 100 -8.98 10.51 -10.97
N PRO A 101 -8.79 11.49 -10.05
CA PRO A 101 -7.77 11.38 -9.02
C PRO A 101 -7.85 10.09 -8.18
N PHE A 102 -9.05 9.68 -7.76
CA PHE A 102 -9.25 8.44 -7.02
C PHE A 102 -8.77 7.22 -7.81
N GLN A 103 -9.18 7.10 -9.07
CA GLN A 103 -8.78 6.02 -9.99
C GLN A 103 -7.27 5.98 -10.20
N VAL A 104 -6.67 7.11 -10.55
CA VAL A 104 -5.23 7.22 -10.82
C VAL A 104 -4.41 6.86 -9.58
N THR A 105 -4.81 7.37 -8.42
CA THR A 105 -4.10 7.08 -7.17
C THR A 105 -4.31 5.64 -6.70
N ALA A 106 -5.49 5.04 -6.90
CA ALA A 106 -5.73 3.62 -6.63
C ALA A 106 -4.80 2.72 -7.46
N VAL A 107 -4.65 3.00 -8.76
CA VAL A 107 -3.70 2.29 -9.63
C VAL A 107 -2.26 2.51 -9.16
N ALA A 108 -1.91 3.73 -8.78
CA ALA A 108 -0.57 4.03 -8.28
C ALA A 108 -0.27 3.30 -6.95
N VAL A 109 -1.24 3.17 -6.04
CA VAL A 109 -1.11 2.36 -4.82
C VAL A 109 -0.86 0.89 -5.18
N ALA A 110 -1.63 0.33 -6.12
CA ALA A 110 -1.43 -1.05 -6.58
C ALA A 110 -0.03 -1.26 -7.20
N VAL A 111 0.44 -0.32 -8.04
CA VAL A 111 1.78 -0.40 -8.64
C VAL A 111 2.88 -0.31 -7.59
N THR A 112 2.78 0.61 -6.64
CA THR A 112 3.82 0.80 -5.61
C THR A 112 3.87 -0.35 -4.61
N SER A 113 2.71 -0.90 -4.23
CA SER A 113 2.62 -2.09 -3.38
C SER A 113 3.16 -3.35 -4.07
N ALA A 114 2.85 -3.55 -5.36
CA ALA A 114 3.45 -4.62 -6.16
C ALA A 114 4.97 -4.46 -6.29
N ALA A 115 5.45 -3.25 -6.58
CA ALA A 115 6.89 -2.97 -6.68
C ALA A 115 7.62 -3.26 -5.35
N GLY A 116 7.04 -2.86 -4.22
CA GLY A 116 7.63 -3.15 -2.91
C GLY A 116 7.61 -4.63 -2.55
N THR A 117 6.58 -5.37 -2.96
CA THR A 117 6.56 -6.83 -2.84
C THR A 117 7.73 -7.46 -3.60
N VAL A 118 7.93 -7.06 -4.86
CA VAL A 118 9.03 -7.58 -5.70
C VAL A 118 10.40 -7.22 -5.12
N VAL A 119 10.58 -5.99 -4.66
CA VAL A 119 11.84 -5.54 -4.04
C VAL A 119 12.11 -6.31 -2.74
N GLY A 120 11.12 -6.46 -1.88
CA GLY A 120 11.23 -7.25 -0.65
C GLY A 120 11.65 -8.70 -0.92
N LEU A 121 10.99 -9.36 -1.89
CA LEU A 121 11.33 -10.73 -2.31
C LEU A 121 12.77 -10.85 -2.82
N ARG A 122 13.17 -9.96 -3.73
CA ARG A 122 14.53 -9.98 -4.31
C ARG A 122 15.59 -9.79 -3.23
N LEU A 123 15.36 -8.88 -2.29
CA LEU A 123 16.31 -8.61 -1.21
C LEU A 123 16.32 -9.68 -0.12
N GLY A 124 15.22 -10.41 0.08
CA GLY A 124 15.14 -11.54 1.00
C GLY A 124 15.85 -12.80 0.50
N GLN A 125 16.05 -12.93 -0.82
CA GLN A 125 16.74 -14.07 -1.45
C GLN A 125 18.27 -13.96 -1.44
N VAL A 126 18.81 -12.75 -1.32
CA VAL A 126 20.26 -12.51 -1.24
C VAL A 126 20.71 -12.74 0.21
N ARG A 127 21.23 -13.94 0.49
CA ARG A 127 21.86 -14.31 1.77
C ARG A 127 23.28 -13.79 1.86
#